data_AF-A0A8J3N5Z5-F1
#
_entry.id   AF-A0A8J3N5Z5-F1
#
_cell.length_a   1.000
_cell.length_b   1.000
_cell.length_c   1.000
_cell.angle_alpha   90.00
_cell.angle_beta   90.00
_cell.angle_gamma   90.00
#
_symmetry.space_group_name_H-M   'P 1'
#
loop_
_entity.id
_entity.type
_entity.pdbx_description
1 polymer ?
#
loop_
_entity_poly.entity_id
_entity_poly.type
_entity_poly.pdbx_seq_one_letter_code
_entity_poly.pdbx_strand_id
1 'polypeptide(L)' 'MIEVDLGNDPEGVAHYVQVRDASTQRQYYLRVPPSIRRADEAIAWTFGLDEQDYQPGQET' A
#
# COMPACT_ATOMS: atom_id res chain seq x y z
N MET A 1 1.04 6.46 1.36
CA MET A 1 1.45 5.36 2.25
C MET A 1 1.47 5.90 3.66
N ILE A 2 0.85 5.20 4.60
CA ILE A 2 0.84 5.56 6.02
C ILE A 2 1.73 4.57 6.75
N GLU A 3 2.70 5.10 7.48
CA GLU A 3 3.58 4.32 8.36
C GLU A 3 3.02 4.37 9.77
N VAL A 4 2.75 3.19 10.33
CA VAL A 4 2.31 3.05 11.72
C VAL A 4 3.40 2.33 12.49
N ASP A 5 3.98 3.04 13.46
CA ASP A 5 4.93 2.47 14.41
C ASP A 5 4.17 1.51 15.35
N LEU A 6 4.44 0.22 15.21
CA LEU A 6 3.93 -0.83 16.08
C LEU A 6 5.09 -1.25 16.97
N GLY A 7 5.40 -0.44 17.98
CA GLY A 7 6.66 -0.49 18.75
C GLY A 7 7.16 -1.82 19.34
N ASN A 8 6.52 -2.98 19.13
CA ASN A 8 6.97 -4.30 19.61
C ASN A 8 6.92 -5.43 18.55
N ASP A 9 6.82 -5.11 17.25
CA ASP A 9 6.93 -6.08 16.16
C ASP A 9 8.41 -6.22 15.72
N PRO A 10 8.94 -7.42 15.42
CA PRO A 10 10.34 -7.59 15.01
C PRO A 10 10.73 -6.83 13.73
N GLU A 11 9.76 -6.41 12.91
CA GLU A 11 9.99 -5.54 11.76
C GLU A 11 9.77 -4.03 12.05
N GLY A 12 9.24 -3.67 13.23
CA GLY A 12 9.20 -2.30 13.77
C GLY A 12 8.25 -1.31 13.10
N VAL A 13 7.78 -1.57 11.88
CA VAL A 13 6.91 -0.66 11.12
C VAL A 13 5.82 -1.48 10.42
N ALA A 14 4.57 -1.02 10.45
CA ALA A 14 3.56 -1.51 9.53
C ALA A 14 3.25 -0.41 8.50
N HIS A 15 3.46 -0.74 7.24
CA HIS A 15 3.07 0.12 6.13
C HIS A 15 1.62 -0.17 5.74
N TYR A 16 0.86 0.89 5.51
CA TYR A 16 -0.50 0.80 5.00
C TYR A 16 -0.65 1.61 3.72
N VAL A 17 -1.35 1.05 2.74
CA VAL A 17 -1.77 1.79 1.54
C VAL A 17 -3.23 2.16 1.67
N GLN A 18 -3.53 3.42 1.37
CA GLN A 18 -4.89 3.92 1.29
C GLN A 18 -5.37 3.73 -0.14
N VAL A 19 -6.45 2.98 -0.31
CA VAL A 19 -7.10 2.76 -1.60
C VAL A 19 -8.50 3.35 -1.54
N ARG A 20 -8.83 4.21 -2.49
CA ARG A 20 -10.17 4.75 -2.65
C ARG A 20 -10.87 4.01 -3.78
N ASP A 21 -11.98 3.35 -3.47
CA ASP A 21 -12.83 2.78 -4.49
C ASP A 21 -13.62 3.89 -5.20
N ALA A 22 -13.45 4.02 -6.52
CA ALA A 22 -14.10 5.07 -7.31
C ALA A 22 -15.63 4.89 -7.39
N SER A 23 -16.12 3.64 -7.32
CA SER A 23 -17.54 3.31 -7.48
C SER A 23 -18.37 3.56 -6.23
N THR A 24 -17.78 3.35 -5.05
CA THR A 24 -18.45 3.43 -3.74
C THR A 24 -17.91 4.54 -2.85
N GLN A 25 -16.86 5.24 -3.30
CA GLN A 25 -16.13 6.28 -2.55
C GLN A 25 -15.58 5.79 -1.21
N ARG A 26 -15.52 4.47 -1.01
CA ARG A 26 -15.01 3.87 0.23
C ARG A 26 -13.50 3.95 0.26
N GLN A 27 -12.98 4.23 1.43
CA GLN A 27 -11.54 4.25 1.69
C GLN A 27 -11.17 2.98 2.44
N TYR A 28 -10.19 2.27 1.90
CA TYR A 28 -9.65 1.04 2.45
C TYR A 28 -8.20 1.26 2.85
N TYR A 29 -7.81 0.64 3.96
CA TYR A 29 -6.42 0.63 4.43
C TYR A 29 -5.93 -0.81 4.36
N LEU A 30 -5.03 -1.09 3.42
CA LEU A 30 -4.44 -2.41 3.22
C LEU A 30 -3.07 -2.43 3.88
N ARG A 31 -2.83 -3.42 4.76
CA ARG A 31 -1.52 -3.65 5.37
C ARG A 31 -0.58 -4.24 4.33
N VAL A 32 0.62 -3.69 4.21
CA VAL A 32 1.69 -4.23 3.36
C VAL A 32 2.93 -4.57 4.20
N PRO A 33 3.76 -5.51 3.74
CA PRO A 33 5.01 -5.85 4.41
C PRO A 33 5.94 -4.63 4.51
N PRO A 34 6.70 -4.48 5.61
CA PRO A 34 7.57 -3.32 5.79
C PRO A 34 8.88 -3.35 5.01
N SER A 35 9.16 -4.46 4.34
CA SER A 35 10.15 -4.51 3.27
C SER A 35 9.79 -3.58 2.11
N ILE A 36 8.50 -3.28 1.91
CA ILE A 36 8.01 -2.43 0.84
C ILE A 36 8.02 -0.97 1.28
N ARG A 37 8.83 -0.15 0.60
CA ARG A 37 9.04 1.26 0.95
C ARG A 37 8.37 2.24 -0.02
N ARG A 38 7.88 1.76 -1.15
CA ARG A 38 7.25 2.59 -2.19
C ARG A 38 5.75 2.35 -2.22
N ALA A 39 4.98 3.41 -2.42
CA ALA A 39 3.52 3.32 -2.53
C ALA A 39 3.12 2.47 -3.74
N ASP A 40 3.83 2.63 -4.87
CA ASP A 40 3.55 1.89 -6.11
C ASP A 40 3.81 0.39 -5.95
N GLU A 41 4.95 0.02 -5.37
CA GLU A 41 5.31 -1.37 -5.03
C GLU A 41 4.31 -2.00 -4.06
N ALA A 42 3.84 -1.22 -3.08
CA ALA A 42 2.86 -1.67 -2.09
C ALA A 42 1.50 -1.94 -2.73
N ILE A 43 1.07 -1.08 -3.65
CA ILE A 43 -0.18 -1.33 -4.37
C ILE A 43 -0.01 -2.51 -5.34
N ALA A 44 1.10 -2.60 -6.07
CA ALA A 44 1.41 -3.74 -6.93
C ALA A 44 1.28 -5.06 -6.17
N TRP A 45 1.89 -5.15 -4.99
CA TRP A 45 1.79 -6.29 -4.07
C TRP A 45 0.34 -6.61 -3.68
N THR A 46 -0.50 -5.60 -3.40
CA THR A 46 -1.93 -5.85 -3.07
C THR A 46 -2.72 -6.45 -4.23
N PHE A 47 -2.31 -6.20 -5.47
CA PHE A 47 -2.90 -6.80 -6.67
C PHE A 47 -2.18 -8.08 -7.13
N GLY A 48 -1.14 -8.52 -6.43
CA GLY A 48 -0.32 -9.66 -6.81
C GLY A 48 0.53 -9.42 -8.06
N LEU A 49 0.80 -8.15 -8.38
CA LEU A 49 1.60 -7.70 -9.51
C LEU A 49 2.99 -7.24 -9.03
N ASP A 50 3.96 -7.24 -9.94
CA ASP A 50 5.27 -6.65 -9.72
C ASP A 50 5.21 -5.12 -9.85
N GLU A 51 6.09 -4.37 -9.18
CA GLU A 51 6.11 -2.90 -9.25
C GLU A 51 6.20 -2.37 -10.68
N GLN A 52 6.86 -3.12 -11.57
CA GLN A 52 7.05 -2.72 -12.97
C GLN A 52 5.79 -2.92 -13.82
N ASP A 53 4.94 -3.86 -13.42
CA ASP A 53 3.68 -4.18 -14.10
C ASP A 53 2.54 -3.29 -13.59
N TYR A 54 2.64 -2.83 -12.34
CA TYR A 54 1.67 -1.89 -11.77
C TYR A 54 1.96 -0.44 -12.18
N GLN A 55 1.30 0.01 -13.23
CA GLN A 55 1.26 1.41 -13.63
C GLN A 55 -0.08 2.01 -13.17
N PRO A 56 -0.16 2.59 -11.95
CA PRO A 56 -1.37 3.29 -11.55
C PRO A 56 -1.53 4.45 -12.53
N GLY A 57 -2.61 4.40 -13.32
CA GLY A 57 -3.00 5.53 -14.15
C GLY A 57 -3.09 6.75 -13.26
N GLN A 58 -2.17 7.69 -13.43
CA GLN A 58 -2.22 9.00 -12.78
C GLN A 58 -3.51 9.68 -13.25
N GLU A 59 -4.58 9.58 -12.47
CA GLU A 59 -5.75 10.44 -12.64
C GLU A 59 -5.34 11.82 -12.10
N THR A 60 -5.16 12.77 -13.02
CA THR A 60 -4.74 14.16 -12.75
C THR A 60 -5.91 15.00 -12.26
#